data_AF-A0A1G1GDM1-F1
#
_entry.id   AF-A0A1G1GDM1-F1
#
_cell.length_a   1.000
_cell.length_b   1.000
_cell.length_c   1.000
_cell.angle_alpha   90.00
_cell.angle_beta   90.00
_cell.angle_gamma   90.00
#
_symmetry.space_group_name_H-M   'P 1'
#
loop_
_entity.id
_entity.type
_entity.pdbx_description
1 polymer ?
#
loop_
_entity_poly.entity_id
_entity_poly.type
_entity_poly.pdbx_seq_one_letter_code
_entity_poly.pdbx_strand_id
1 'polypeptide(L)'
;MKKALLAVLMVLIPGHLPAGNTGSVSGVITDNEISMEGCKVCFFDEKKGPAPARDSLWWRIPDQEYDGRVGADGHFEAEVPAGDYVVASVKRNTGQKYGPPLEGEHVFISRKLNVKEGMKTDIGIGQARVHKANKDNEPESLSKIEGRLVDVQGNPFKGGFVIARPGGYLSKRTGDDGKFSLYLPEGGTYRLVARNRYSGYA
;
A
#
# COMPACT_ATOMS: atom_id res chain seq x y z
N MET A 1 -39.16 -0.25 -44.14
CA MET A 1 -37.71 -0.40 -43.80
C MET A 1 -37.61 -0.67 -42.31
N LYS A 2 -37.31 -1.91 -41.90
CA LYS A 2 -37.23 -2.32 -40.48
C LYS A 2 -35.86 -1.93 -39.92
N LYS A 3 -35.82 -1.13 -38.86
CA LYS A 3 -34.60 -0.79 -38.13
C LYS A 3 -34.15 -2.01 -37.32
N ALA A 4 -32.98 -2.55 -37.64
CA ALA A 4 -32.34 -3.60 -36.83
C ALA A 4 -31.72 -2.94 -35.59
N LEU A 5 -32.18 -3.36 -34.41
CA LEU A 5 -31.62 -2.98 -33.13
C LEU A 5 -30.38 -3.86 -32.88
N LEU A 6 -29.19 -3.27 -32.92
CA LEU A 6 -27.94 -3.95 -32.60
C LEU A 6 -27.82 -4.04 -31.07
N ALA A 7 -28.16 -5.19 -30.49
CA ALA A 7 -27.90 -5.47 -29.08
C ALA A 7 -26.45 -5.93 -28.94
N VAL A 8 -25.58 -5.06 -28.41
CA VAL A 8 -24.22 -5.43 -28.02
C VAL A 8 -24.31 -6.10 -26.65
N LEU A 9 -24.24 -7.43 -26.65
CA LEU A 9 -24.09 -8.22 -25.42
C LEU A 9 -22.65 -8.08 -24.93
N MET A 10 -22.40 -7.13 -24.03
CA MET A 10 -21.15 -7.06 -23.27
C MET A 10 -21.15 -8.19 -22.25
N VAL A 11 -20.56 -9.33 -22.62
CA VAL A 11 -20.19 -10.36 -21.66
C VAL A 11 -19.00 -9.82 -20.89
N LEU A 12 -19.24 -9.41 -19.64
CA LEU A 12 -18.17 -9.21 -18.65
C LEU A 12 -17.56 -10.58 -18.39
N ILE A 13 -16.46 -10.88 -19.07
CA ILE A 13 -15.59 -12.00 -18.71
C ILE A 13 -14.88 -11.53 -17.42
N PRO A 14 -15.16 -12.10 -16.23
CA PRO A 14 -14.30 -11.84 -15.08
C PRO A 14 -12.88 -12.20 -15.50
N GLY A 15 -11.95 -11.26 -15.35
CA GLY A 15 -10.57 -11.42 -15.79
C GLY A 15 -10.00 -12.72 -15.24
N HIS A 16 -9.92 -13.74 -16.10
CA HIS A 16 -9.27 -14.99 -15.78
C HIS A 16 -7.78 -14.65 -15.78
N LEU A 17 -7.22 -14.41 -14.60
CA LEU A 17 -5.78 -14.44 -14.43
C LEU A 17 -5.31 -15.81 -14.96
N PRO A 18 -4.25 -15.87 -15.79
CA PRO A 18 -3.74 -17.15 -16.25
C PRO A 18 -3.43 -18.02 -15.03
N ALA A 19 -3.93 -19.26 -15.02
CA ALA A 19 -3.63 -20.23 -13.98
C ALA A 19 -2.11 -20.35 -13.84
N GLY A 20 -1.54 -19.74 -12.80
CA GLY A 20 -0.09 -19.59 -12.71
C GLY A 20 0.35 -19.15 -11.33
N ASN A 21 0.97 -20.07 -10.60
CA ASN A 21 1.84 -19.80 -9.46
C ASN A 21 1.30 -18.83 -8.40
N THR A 22 -0.01 -18.83 -8.15
CA THR A 22 -0.66 -18.06 -7.08
C THR A 22 -1.08 -18.96 -5.92
N GLY A 23 -1.12 -18.38 -4.71
CA GLY A 23 -1.80 -18.94 -3.56
C GLY A 23 -2.90 -18.00 -3.07
N SER A 24 -3.77 -18.50 -2.19
CA SER A 24 -4.82 -17.69 -1.54
C SER A 24 -4.36 -17.29 -0.14
N VAL A 25 -4.56 -16.02 0.21
CA VAL A 25 -4.34 -15.49 1.55
C VAL A 25 -5.66 -14.94 2.07
N SER A 26 -6.08 -15.40 3.24
CA SER A 26 -7.31 -14.98 3.90
C SER A 26 -7.08 -14.54 5.34
N GLY A 27 -8.04 -13.84 5.91
CA GLY A 27 -8.09 -13.55 7.34
C GLY A 27 -9.19 -12.56 7.70
N VAL A 28 -9.17 -12.14 8.95
CA VAL A 28 -10.09 -11.13 9.51
C VAL A 28 -9.28 -9.94 9.99
N ILE A 29 -9.68 -8.72 9.64
CA ILE A 29 -9.04 -7.50 10.14
C ILE A 29 -10.03 -6.72 11.02
N THR A 30 -9.65 -6.50 12.28
CA THR A 30 -10.44 -5.78 13.29
C THR A 30 -9.61 -4.74 14.02
N ASP A 31 -10.24 -3.70 14.57
CA ASP A 31 -9.71 -2.90 15.68
C ASP A 31 -10.64 -3.02 16.88
N ASN A 32 -10.14 -3.56 18.00
CA ASN A 32 -10.93 -3.87 19.19
C ASN A 32 -12.24 -4.60 18.84
N GLU A 33 -12.14 -5.67 18.05
CA GLU A 33 -13.26 -6.50 17.56
C GLU A 33 -14.23 -5.81 16.58
N ILE A 34 -14.03 -4.52 16.31
CA ILE A 34 -14.79 -3.79 15.29
C ILE A 34 -14.19 -4.10 13.92
N SER A 35 -15.03 -4.53 12.99
CA SER A 35 -14.64 -4.78 11.60
C SER A 35 -13.94 -3.56 10.97
N MET A 36 -12.82 -3.83 10.31
CA MET A 36 -12.13 -2.85 9.49
C MET A 36 -12.68 -2.79 8.07
N GLU A 37 -14.01 -2.87 7.94
CA GLU A 37 -14.73 -2.78 6.67
C GLU A 37 -14.22 -1.62 5.82
N GLY A 38 -14.09 -1.89 4.52
CA GLY A 38 -13.68 -0.92 3.53
C GLY A 38 -12.18 -0.61 3.53
N CYS A 39 -11.39 -1.18 4.44
CA CYS A 39 -9.94 -1.01 4.39
C CYS A 39 -9.32 -1.86 3.27
N LYS A 40 -8.17 -1.38 2.78
CA LYS A 40 -7.39 -2.09 1.76
C LYS A 40 -6.44 -3.07 2.41
N VAL A 41 -6.25 -4.22 1.76
CA VAL A 41 -5.19 -5.18 2.09
C VAL A 41 -4.11 -5.11 1.02
N CYS A 42 -2.86 -5.06 1.46
CA CYS A 42 -1.69 -4.87 0.63
C CYS A 42 -0.61 -5.89 1.00
N PHE A 43 0.22 -6.25 0.04
CA PHE A 43 1.28 -7.23 0.21
C PHE A 43 2.63 -6.61 -0.14
N PHE A 44 3.57 -6.74 0.78
CA PHE A 44 4.96 -6.35 0.62
C PHE A 44 5.79 -7.59 0.38
N ASP A 45 6.32 -7.75 -0.83
CA ASP A 45 7.24 -8.83 -1.22
C ASP A 45 8.60 -8.57 -0.59
N GLU A 46 9.02 -9.47 0.30
CA GLU A 46 10.27 -9.35 1.05
C GLU A 46 11.51 -9.39 0.13
N LYS A 47 11.39 -9.93 -1.09
CA LYS A 47 12.48 -9.92 -2.08
C LYS A 47 12.72 -8.55 -2.69
N LYS A 48 11.74 -7.65 -2.63
CA LYS A 48 11.81 -6.30 -3.24
C LYS A 48 12.22 -5.21 -2.25
N GLY A 49 12.42 -5.59 -0.99
CA GLY A 49 12.85 -4.73 0.10
C GLY A 49 12.01 -4.95 1.35
N PRO A 50 12.46 -4.42 2.50
CA PRO A 50 11.80 -4.63 3.77
C PRO A 50 10.36 -4.12 3.73
N ALA A 51 9.46 -4.85 4.39
CA ALA A 51 8.14 -4.34 4.71
C ALA A 51 8.21 -3.22 5.76
N PRO A 52 7.32 -2.21 5.70
CA PRO A 52 7.24 -1.21 6.75
C PRO A 52 6.85 -1.87 8.07
N ALA A 53 7.46 -1.40 9.16
CA ALA A 53 7.06 -1.80 10.50
C ALA A 53 5.83 -1.01 10.97
N ARG A 54 5.11 -1.55 11.96
CA ARG A 54 4.01 -0.81 12.59
C ARG A 54 4.59 0.46 13.21
N ASP A 55 3.87 1.57 13.04
CA ASP A 55 4.27 2.86 13.60
C ASP A 55 5.55 3.46 13.01
N SER A 56 6.03 2.93 11.89
CA SER A 56 7.18 3.49 11.19
C SER A 56 6.86 4.80 10.47
N LEU A 57 7.88 5.65 10.37
CA LEU A 57 7.98 6.91 9.66
C LEU A 57 8.13 6.74 8.14
N TRP A 58 8.54 5.56 7.69
CA TRP A 58 8.67 5.25 6.27
C TRP A 58 7.60 4.27 5.79
N TRP A 59 7.35 4.31 4.49
CA TRP A 59 6.45 3.41 3.82
C TRP A 59 6.91 3.25 2.39
N ARG A 60 6.60 2.10 1.79
CA ARG A 60 6.82 1.88 0.36
C ARG A 60 5.53 1.56 -0.36
N ILE A 61 5.55 1.69 -1.68
CA ILE A 61 4.46 1.22 -2.53
C ILE A 61 4.36 -0.30 -2.34
N PRO A 62 3.18 -0.86 -2.04
CA PRO A 62 3.00 -2.30 -1.96
C PRO A 62 3.23 -2.95 -3.33
N ASP A 63 3.69 -4.19 -3.32
CA ASP A 63 3.99 -4.92 -4.56
C ASP A 63 2.74 -5.54 -5.17
N GLN A 64 1.78 -5.92 -4.31
CA GLN A 64 0.45 -6.36 -4.70
C GLN A 64 -0.60 -5.66 -3.83
N GLU A 65 -1.75 -5.36 -4.41
CA GLU A 65 -2.93 -4.90 -3.71
C GLU A 65 -4.04 -5.92 -3.91
N TYR A 66 -4.79 -6.22 -2.85
CA TYR A 66 -6.08 -6.85 -3.01
C TYR A 66 -7.04 -5.83 -3.62
N ASP A 67 -7.55 -6.13 -4.81
CA ASP A 67 -8.44 -5.23 -5.54
C ASP A 67 -9.79 -5.03 -4.83
N GLY A 68 -10.20 -6.00 -4.02
CA GLY A 68 -11.37 -5.90 -3.14
C GLY A 68 -11.15 -5.00 -1.92
N ARG A 69 -12.07 -5.13 -0.96
CA ARG A 69 -12.02 -4.48 0.35
C ARG A 69 -12.33 -5.51 1.43
N VAL A 70 -11.87 -5.23 2.63
CA VAL A 70 -12.33 -5.96 3.82
C VAL A 70 -13.85 -5.82 3.92
N GLY A 71 -14.54 -6.94 4.07
CA GLY A 71 -15.99 -7.03 4.18
C GLY A 71 -16.53 -6.46 5.50
N ALA A 72 -17.86 -6.34 5.59
CA ALA A 72 -18.53 -5.85 6.80
C ALA A 72 -18.25 -6.73 8.04
N ASP A 73 -17.98 -8.01 7.85
CA ASP A 73 -17.58 -8.98 8.86
C ASP A 73 -16.06 -8.96 9.18
N GLY A 74 -15.29 -8.09 8.52
CA GLY A 74 -13.84 -7.99 8.70
C GLY A 74 -13.06 -8.97 7.84
N HIS A 75 -13.71 -9.85 7.07
CA HIS A 75 -13.01 -10.85 6.26
C HIS A 75 -12.44 -10.29 4.96
N PHE A 76 -11.33 -10.89 4.53
CA PHE A 76 -10.83 -10.78 3.16
C PHE A 76 -10.28 -12.13 2.69
N GLU A 77 -10.24 -12.33 1.37
CA GLU A 77 -9.52 -13.40 0.69
C GLU A 77 -8.91 -12.79 -0.58
N ALA A 78 -7.61 -12.99 -0.79
CA ALA A 78 -6.88 -12.43 -1.91
C ALA A 78 -6.01 -13.50 -2.56
N GLU A 79 -6.00 -13.52 -3.89
CA GLU A 79 -5.03 -14.31 -4.65
C GLU A 79 -3.79 -13.48 -4.94
N VAL A 80 -2.62 -14.02 -4.59
CA VAL A 80 -1.33 -13.39 -4.84
C VAL A 80 -0.33 -14.41 -5.36
N PRO A 81 0.70 -14.00 -6.13
CA PRO A 81 1.78 -14.90 -6.53
C PRO A 81 2.41 -15.61 -5.34
N ALA A 82 2.93 -16.82 -5.54
CA ALA A 82 3.68 -17.55 -4.53
C ALA A 82 4.95 -16.76 -4.17
N GLY A 83 5.22 -16.63 -2.88
CA GLY A 83 6.28 -15.76 -2.39
C GLY A 83 6.25 -15.54 -0.88
N ASP A 84 7.19 -14.72 -0.45
CA ASP A 84 7.36 -14.34 0.94
C ASP A 84 6.83 -12.91 1.13
N TYR A 85 5.79 -12.76 1.94
CA TYR A 85 5.08 -11.49 2.07
C TYR A 85 4.91 -11.06 3.51
N VAL A 86 4.86 -9.74 3.71
CA VAL A 86 4.19 -9.15 4.87
C VAL A 86 2.88 -8.52 4.38
N VAL A 87 1.79 -8.84 5.07
CA VAL A 87 0.47 -8.29 4.78
C VAL A 87 0.27 -7.06 5.63
N ALA A 88 -0.25 -5.99 5.02
CA ALA A 88 -0.66 -4.81 5.76
C ALA A 88 -2.06 -4.38 5.34
N SER A 89 -2.76 -3.74 6.25
CA SER A 89 -3.96 -2.98 5.92
C SER A 89 -3.89 -1.59 6.51
N VAL A 90 -4.33 -0.59 5.76
CA VAL A 90 -4.42 0.79 6.24
C VAL A 90 -5.83 1.31 5.98
N LYS A 91 -6.57 1.60 7.05
CA LYS A 91 -7.82 2.36 6.97
C LYS A 91 -7.47 3.84 7.05
N ARG A 92 -7.49 4.47 5.87
CA ARG A 92 -7.15 5.86 5.65
C ARG A 92 -8.31 6.76 6.05
N ASN A 93 -8.00 7.92 6.62
CA ASN A 93 -9.00 8.95 6.91
C ASN A 93 -9.01 10.05 5.84
N THR A 94 -8.01 10.05 4.93
CA THR A 94 -7.68 11.20 4.07
C THR A 94 -7.89 10.97 2.57
N GLY A 95 -8.51 9.86 2.16
CA GLY A 95 -8.66 9.50 0.74
C GLY A 95 -7.33 9.24 0.00
N GLN A 96 -6.20 9.41 0.68
CA GLN A 96 -4.86 9.20 0.16
C GLN A 96 -4.63 7.70 -0.13
N LYS A 97 -4.19 7.37 -1.34
CA LYS A 97 -3.96 5.97 -1.75
C LYS A 97 -2.71 5.36 -1.11
N TYR A 98 -1.58 6.07 -1.14
CA TYR A 98 -0.28 5.57 -0.63
C TYR A 98 0.46 6.62 0.18
N GLY A 99 1.58 6.22 0.77
CA GLY A 99 2.44 7.02 1.64
C GLY A 99 2.45 6.42 3.05
N PRO A 100 3.29 6.93 3.95
CA PRO A 100 3.19 6.53 5.35
C PRO A 100 1.78 6.80 5.87
N PRO A 101 1.27 5.92 6.76
CA PRO A 101 0.06 6.20 7.51
C PRO A 101 0.16 7.56 8.20
N LEU A 102 -0.96 8.27 8.26
CA LEU A 102 -1.08 9.49 9.04
C LEU A 102 -1.52 9.15 10.46
N GLU A 103 -1.24 10.05 11.40
CA GLU A 103 -1.71 9.89 12.78
C GLU A 103 -3.23 9.78 12.78
N GLY A 104 -3.77 8.83 13.56
CA GLY A 104 -5.21 8.54 13.58
C GLY A 104 -5.69 7.55 12.50
N GLU A 105 -4.88 7.20 11.50
CA GLU A 105 -5.21 6.11 10.56
C GLU A 105 -4.97 4.76 11.22
N HIS A 106 -5.81 3.76 10.91
CA HIS A 106 -5.69 2.45 11.55
C HIS A 106 -4.86 1.52 10.68
N VAL A 107 -3.87 0.87 11.29
CA VAL A 107 -2.86 0.08 10.59
C VAL A 107 -2.77 -1.30 11.22
N PHE A 108 -2.79 -2.33 10.38
CA PHE A 108 -2.37 -3.68 10.71
C PHE A 108 -1.17 -4.04 9.84
N ILE A 109 -0.19 -4.74 10.44
CA ILE A 109 0.96 -5.33 9.74
C ILE A 109 1.16 -6.72 10.33
N SER A 110 1.20 -7.74 9.48
CA SER A 110 1.36 -9.13 9.88
C SER A 110 2.81 -9.50 10.16
N ARG A 111 3.02 -10.70 10.71
CA ARG A 111 4.32 -11.39 10.56
C ARG A 111 4.55 -11.78 9.09
N LYS A 112 5.79 -12.15 8.77
CA LYS A 112 6.13 -12.76 7.49
C LYS A 112 5.27 -14.01 7.23
N LEU A 113 4.75 -14.11 6.01
CA LEU A 113 3.97 -15.22 5.49
C LEU A 113 4.72 -15.86 4.31
N ASN A 114 4.59 -17.17 4.16
CA ASN A 114 5.04 -17.89 2.99
C ASN A 114 3.80 -18.37 2.21
N VAL A 115 3.51 -17.72 1.09
CA VAL A 115 2.41 -18.08 0.19
C VAL A 115 2.94 -19.09 -0.81
N LYS A 116 2.28 -20.25 -0.89
CA LYS A 116 2.65 -21.33 -1.81
C LYS A 116 1.59 -21.49 -2.89
N GLU A 117 2.03 -21.92 -4.07
CA GLU A 117 1.13 -22.20 -5.19
C GLU A 117 0.03 -23.19 -4.81
N GLY A 118 -1.22 -22.85 -5.15
CA GLY A 118 -2.40 -23.69 -4.90
C GLY A 118 -2.78 -23.86 -3.42
N MET A 119 -2.03 -23.25 -2.49
CA MET A 119 -2.27 -23.39 -1.06
C MET A 119 -3.04 -22.19 -0.51
N LYS A 120 -3.89 -22.46 0.50
CA LYS A 120 -4.54 -21.44 1.32
C LYS A 120 -3.68 -21.11 2.53
N THR A 121 -3.46 -19.83 2.78
CA THR A 121 -2.76 -19.30 3.94
C THR A 121 -3.71 -18.40 4.73
N ASP A 122 -4.10 -18.82 5.92
CA ASP A 122 -4.91 -18.00 6.82
C ASP A 122 -4.02 -17.24 7.80
N ILE A 123 -4.18 -15.92 7.85
CA ILE A 123 -3.47 -15.06 8.81
C ILE A 123 -4.16 -14.99 10.17
N GLY A 124 -5.37 -15.55 10.30
CA GLY A 124 -6.22 -15.46 11.48
C GLY A 124 -6.78 -14.06 11.67
N ILE A 125 -6.84 -13.61 12.93
CA ILE A 125 -7.33 -12.27 13.29
C ILE A 125 -6.16 -11.27 13.32
N GLY A 126 -6.14 -10.36 12.36
CA GLY A 126 -5.28 -9.20 12.32
C GLY A 126 -5.86 -8.04 13.14
N GLN A 127 -5.16 -7.66 14.20
CA GLN A 127 -5.54 -6.54 15.06
C GLN A 127 -4.91 -5.24 14.55
N ALA A 128 -5.71 -4.43 13.84
CA ALA A 128 -5.37 -3.07 13.47
C ALA A 128 -5.33 -2.18 14.71
N ARG A 129 -4.50 -1.14 14.68
CA ARG A 129 -4.40 -0.14 15.74
C ARG A 129 -4.23 1.24 15.14
N VAL A 130 -4.64 2.27 15.88
CA VAL A 130 -4.36 3.66 15.53
C VAL A 130 -2.85 3.87 15.40
N HIS A 131 -2.43 4.33 14.22
CA HIS A 131 -1.04 4.66 13.93
C HIS A 131 -0.59 5.86 14.76
N LYS A 132 0.57 5.68 15.41
CA LYS A 132 1.29 6.73 16.12
C LYS A 132 2.76 6.58 15.80
N ALA A 133 3.27 7.42 14.91
CA ALA A 133 4.66 7.37 14.48
C ALA A 133 5.62 7.32 15.68
N ASN A 134 6.47 6.29 15.72
CA ASN A 134 7.40 6.08 16.82
C ASN A 134 8.83 5.89 16.28
N LYS A 135 9.72 6.82 16.61
CA LYS A 135 11.13 6.77 16.22
C LYS A 135 11.86 5.55 16.79
N ASP A 136 11.41 5.01 17.91
CA ASP A 136 12.05 3.86 18.56
C ASP A 136 11.78 2.55 17.79
N ASN A 137 10.79 2.54 16.89
CA ASN A 137 10.47 1.39 16.04
C ASN A 137 11.23 1.41 14.70
N GLU A 138 12.09 2.40 14.48
CA GLU A 138 12.84 2.54 13.23
C GLU A 138 14.07 1.63 13.20
N PRO A 139 14.49 1.17 12.01
CA PRO A 139 15.77 0.50 11.87
C PRO A 139 16.90 1.42 12.32
N GLU A 140 17.95 0.83 12.90
CA GLU A 140 19.12 1.58 13.40
C GLU A 140 19.79 2.46 12.32
N SER A 141 19.67 2.06 11.04
CA SER A 141 20.27 2.75 9.90
C SER A 141 19.30 3.63 9.10
N LEU A 142 18.20 4.07 9.73
CA LEU A 142 17.21 4.92 9.08
C LEU A 142 17.84 6.20 8.52
N SER A 143 17.78 6.33 7.19
CA SER A 143 18.24 7.53 6.48
C SER A 143 17.07 8.47 6.21
N LYS A 144 17.33 9.78 6.22
CA LYS A 144 16.32 10.81 5.95
C LYS A 144 16.80 11.73 4.83
N ILE A 145 15.99 11.87 3.79
CA ILE A 145 16.16 12.86 2.73
C ILE A 145 15.14 13.97 2.95
N GLU A 146 15.59 15.21 2.97
CA GLU A 146 14.74 16.38 3.11
C GLU A 146 14.90 17.33 1.93
N GLY A 147 13.84 18.04 1.60
CA GLY A 147 13.86 19.02 0.53
C GLY A 147 12.55 19.76 0.38
N ARG A 148 12.42 20.47 -0.73
CA ARG A 148 11.24 21.26 -1.07
C ARG A 148 10.83 20.96 -2.51
N LEU A 149 9.56 20.63 -2.71
CA LEU A 149 8.94 20.61 -4.03
C LEU A 149 8.50 22.02 -4.40
N VAL A 150 8.87 22.45 -5.60
CA VAL A 150 8.47 23.73 -6.17
C VAL A 150 7.86 23.53 -7.55
N ASP A 151 6.99 24.44 -7.98
CA ASP A 151 6.47 24.52 -9.33
C ASP A 151 7.50 25.12 -10.31
N VAL A 152 7.11 25.30 -11.57
CA VAL A 152 8.01 25.84 -12.62
C VAL A 152 8.35 27.31 -12.41
N GLN A 153 7.60 28.02 -11.56
CA GLN A 153 7.87 29.41 -11.16
C GLN A 153 8.71 29.48 -9.87
N GLY A 154 9.04 28.34 -9.26
CA GLY A 154 9.77 28.26 -8.00
C GLY A 154 8.89 28.41 -6.75
N ASN A 155 7.56 28.46 -6.88
CA ASN A 155 6.67 28.53 -5.72
C ASN A 155 6.54 27.16 -5.06
N PRO A 156 6.28 27.10 -3.74
CA PRO A 156 6.10 25.83 -3.04
C PRO A 156 4.93 25.03 -3.61
N PHE A 157 5.19 23.76 -3.93
CA PHE A 157 4.18 22.88 -4.51
C PHE A 157 3.48 22.07 -3.41
N LYS A 158 2.21 22.42 -3.13
CA LYS A 158 1.35 21.69 -2.16
C LYS A 158 0.83 20.39 -2.75
N GLY A 159 0.78 19.35 -1.92
CA GLY A 159 0.14 18.07 -2.24
C GLY A 159 0.98 17.15 -3.12
N GLY A 160 2.20 17.54 -3.49
CA GLY A 160 3.16 16.65 -4.13
C GLY A 160 3.73 15.63 -3.15
N PHE A 161 4.40 14.61 -3.65
CA PHE A 161 5.14 13.64 -2.84
C PHE A 161 6.35 13.14 -3.62
N VAL A 162 7.33 12.60 -2.91
CA VAL A 162 8.58 12.08 -3.48
C VAL A 162 8.62 10.57 -3.32
N ILE A 163 9.06 9.90 -4.39
CA ILE A 163 9.33 8.47 -4.42
C ILE A 163 10.84 8.26 -4.54
N ALA A 164 11.45 7.46 -3.66
CA ALA A 164 12.81 6.96 -3.86
C ALA A 164 12.80 5.59 -4.54
N ARG A 165 13.72 5.40 -5.50
CA ARG A 165 13.97 4.14 -6.19
C ARG A 165 15.45 3.74 -6.09
N PRO A 166 15.77 2.44 -5.93
CA PRO A 166 14.86 1.28 -5.86
C PRO A 166 14.02 1.24 -4.57
N GLY A 167 13.09 0.28 -4.46
CA GLY A 167 12.24 0.05 -3.27
C GLY A 167 10.90 0.79 -3.26
N GLY A 168 10.80 1.96 -3.89
CA GLY A 168 9.51 2.67 -4.00
C GLY A 168 9.04 3.33 -2.70
N TYR A 169 9.98 3.84 -1.90
CA TYR A 169 9.70 4.53 -0.64
C TYR A 169 9.04 5.88 -0.87
N LEU A 170 8.07 6.25 -0.03
CA LEU A 170 7.21 7.42 -0.22
C LEU A 170 7.35 8.42 0.92
N SER A 171 7.43 9.70 0.56
CA SER A 171 7.24 10.78 1.54
C SER A 171 5.76 10.96 1.87
N LYS A 172 5.47 11.69 2.96
CA LYS A 172 4.16 12.34 3.11
C LYS A 172 3.93 13.33 1.97
N ARG A 173 2.66 13.68 1.72
CA ARG A 173 2.34 14.78 0.81
C ARG A 173 2.82 16.11 1.39
N THR A 174 3.33 16.98 0.54
CA THR A 174 3.84 18.31 0.91
C THR A 174 2.71 19.23 1.35
N GLY A 175 2.98 20.08 2.34
CA GLY A 175 2.07 21.14 2.78
C GLY A 175 2.18 22.41 1.94
N ASP A 176 1.62 23.51 2.44
CA ASP A 176 1.69 24.84 1.79
C ASP A 176 3.13 25.37 1.66
N ASP A 177 4.05 24.86 2.47
CA ASP A 177 5.47 25.21 2.39
C ASP A 177 6.26 24.36 1.38
N GLY A 178 5.63 23.36 0.74
CA GLY A 178 6.26 22.48 -0.24
C GLY A 178 7.33 21.55 0.35
N LYS A 179 7.56 21.53 1.67
CA LYS A 179 8.63 20.72 2.26
C LYS A 179 8.24 19.25 2.31
N PHE A 180 9.22 18.38 2.13
CA PHE A 180 9.07 16.94 2.33
C PHE A 180 10.20 16.38 3.20
N SER A 181 9.86 15.33 3.94
CA SER A 181 10.83 14.41 4.54
C SER A 181 10.51 13.00 4.02
N LEU A 182 11.54 12.33 3.52
CA LEU A 182 11.48 10.95 3.02
C LEU A 182 12.42 10.10 3.87
N TYR A 183 11.84 9.14 4.59
CA TYR A 183 12.58 8.19 5.40
C TYR A 183 12.85 6.91 4.59
N LEU A 184 14.05 6.36 4.75
CA LEU A 184 14.54 5.19 4.04
C LEU A 184 15.08 4.21 5.07
N PRO A 185 14.69 2.92 5.01
CA PRO A 185 15.11 1.93 6.00
C PRO A 185 16.62 1.66 5.97
N GLU A 186 17.28 1.97 4.86
CA GLU A 186 18.70 1.74 4.62
C GLU A 186 19.31 2.90 3.85
N GLY A 187 20.59 3.20 4.12
CA GLY A 187 21.39 4.12 3.31
C GLY A 187 21.66 3.57 1.90
N GLY A 188 22.07 4.42 0.96
CA GLY A 188 22.40 3.98 -0.39
C GLY A 188 22.21 5.04 -1.47
N THR A 189 22.32 4.61 -2.73
CA THR A 189 22.08 5.48 -3.89
C THR A 189 20.64 5.33 -4.35
N TYR A 190 19.90 6.44 -4.32
CA TYR A 190 18.50 6.49 -4.74
C TYR A 190 18.27 7.52 -5.84
N ARG A 191 17.36 7.20 -6.76
CA ARG A 191 16.77 8.18 -7.68
C ARG A 191 15.46 8.68 -7.09
N LEU A 192 15.30 10.01 -7.05
CA LEU A 192 14.09 10.64 -6.54
C LEU A 192 13.16 11.02 -7.69
N VAL A 193 11.87 10.74 -7.53
CA VAL A 193 10.81 11.12 -8.47
C VAL A 193 9.74 11.88 -7.72
N ALA A 194 9.53 13.15 -8.07
CA ALA A 194 8.42 13.94 -7.54
C ALA A 194 7.15 13.67 -8.37
N ARG A 195 6.00 13.50 -7.70
CA ARG A 195 4.69 13.33 -8.35
C ARG A 195 3.60 14.06 -7.59
N ASN A 196 2.52 14.40 -8.28
CA ASN A 196 1.29 14.95 -7.67
C ASN A 196 0.11 13.96 -7.73
N ARG A 197 0.18 12.95 -8.61
CA ARG A 197 -0.79 11.88 -8.79
C ARG A 197 -0.09 10.52 -8.85
N TYR A 198 -0.82 9.49 -8.46
CA TYR A 198 -0.32 8.11 -8.48
C TYR A 198 -0.45 7.41 -9.85
N SER A 199 -0.71 8.13 -10.94
CA SER A 199 -0.94 7.54 -12.26
C SER A 199 0.33 6.90 -12.87
N GLY A 200 0.17 5.67 -13.36
CA GLY A 200 1.05 5.00 -14.34
C GLY A 200 2.27 4.29 -13.76
N TYR A 201 2.11 3.03 -13.37
CA TYR A 201 2.94 1.99 -13.96
C TYR A 201 2.28 1.67 -15.30
N ALA A 202 2.84 2.22 -16.38
CA ALA A 202 2.61 1.75 -17.73
C ALA A 202 3.95 1.16 -18.20
#